data_AF-A0A1U9VDH7-F1
#
_entry.id   AF-A0A1U9VDH7-F1
#
_cell.length_a   1.000
_cell.length_b   1.000
_cell.length_c   1.000
_cell.angle_alpha   90.00
_cell.angle_beta   90.00
_cell.angle_gamma   90.00
#
_symmetry.space_group_name_H-M   'P 1'
#
loop_
_entity.id
_entity.type
_entity.pdbx_description
1 polymer ?
#
loop_
_entity_poly.entity_id
_entity_poly.type
_entity_poly.pdbx_seq_one_letter_code
_entity_poly.pdbx_strand_id
1 'polypeptide(L)'
;MLTDAEKVDVRRFAGYGNYGQQALPASGYRFSTAYGTLEYKLNTLLPDEESTLRTVFLTRLRTLETDLVDQTTQNLDTDQAAVWVHNKNEHRDRRALFFDFRRQMCGFLGIPPGPNLGKGGGMTVVV
;
A
#
# COMPACT_ATOMS: atom_id res chain seq x y z
N MET A 1 -3.32 2.45 -19.83
CA MET A 1 -2.11 2.99 -19.18
C MET A 1 -2.47 3.65 -17.86
N LEU A 2 -1.73 3.34 -16.79
CA LEU A 2 -1.82 4.04 -15.50
C LEU A 2 -1.37 5.49 -15.60
N THR A 3 -2.07 6.37 -14.89
CA THR A 3 -1.69 7.79 -14.74
C THR A 3 -0.48 7.93 -13.81
N ASP A 4 0.22 9.05 -13.89
CA ASP A 4 1.37 9.30 -13.00
C ASP A 4 0.97 9.30 -11.52
N ALA A 5 -0.21 9.83 -11.21
CA ALA A 5 -0.77 9.82 -9.86
C ALA A 5 -1.02 8.38 -9.35
N GLU A 6 -1.58 7.51 -10.20
CA GLU A 6 -1.79 6.11 -9.84
C GLU A 6 -0.48 5.36 -9.65
N LYS A 7 0.53 5.63 -10.49
CA LYS A 7 1.86 5.04 -10.30
C LYS A 7 2.48 5.47 -8.98
N VAL A 8 2.29 6.72 -8.57
CA VAL A 8 2.74 7.21 -7.25
C VAL A 8 2.03 6.47 -6.12
N ASP A 9 0.70 6.33 -6.21
CA ASP A 9 -0.08 5.59 -5.21
C ASP A 9 0.37 4.13 -5.10
N VAL A 10 0.59 3.44 -6.23
CA VAL A 10 1.04 2.04 -6.22
C VAL A 10 2.39 1.92 -5.52
N ARG A 11 3.37 2.80 -5.81
CA ARG A 11 4.69 2.76 -5.14
C ARG A 11 4.56 2.92 -3.63
N ARG A 12 3.77 3.92 -3.21
CA ARG A 12 3.54 4.26 -1.82
C ARG A 12 2.84 3.11 -1.08
N PHE A 13 1.78 2.57 -1.66
CA PHE A 13 1.07 1.42 -1.10
C PHE A 13 1.92 0.15 -1.11
N ALA A 14 2.74 -0.08 -2.13
CA ALA A 14 3.69 -1.18 -2.17
C ALA A 14 4.88 -1.00 -1.20
N GLY A 15 4.97 0.13 -0.49
CA GLY A 15 5.99 0.37 0.53
C GLY A 15 7.35 0.77 -0.02
N TYR A 16 7.38 1.22 -1.28
CA TYR A 16 8.57 1.75 -1.91
C TYR A 16 8.61 3.27 -1.88
N GLY A 17 9.81 3.82 -2.01
CA GLY A 17 10.05 5.27 -2.03
C GLY A 17 9.45 5.95 -3.27
N ASN A 18 9.36 7.27 -3.20
CA ASN A 18 8.99 8.12 -4.33
C ASN A 18 9.99 7.97 -5.49
N TYR A 19 9.50 8.15 -6.72
CA TYR A 19 10.34 8.08 -7.91
C TYR A 19 11.21 9.35 -8.03
N GLY A 20 10.63 10.54 -7.99
CA GLY A 20 11.38 11.80 -8.14
C GLY A 20 11.87 12.06 -9.57
N GLN A 21 12.46 13.24 -9.81
CA GLN A 21 12.76 13.75 -11.16
C GLN A 21 14.19 13.50 -11.65
N GLN A 22 15.15 13.14 -10.78
CA GLN A 22 16.58 13.11 -11.12
C GLN A 22 17.27 11.84 -10.60
N ALA A 23 18.11 11.24 -11.43
CA ALA A 23 18.92 10.06 -11.10
C ALA A 23 20.30 10.50 -10.55
N LEU A 24 20.37 10.93 -9.28
CA LEU A 24 21.63 11.27 -8.59
C LEU A 24 21.59 10.78 -7.12
N PRO A 25 22.75 10.48 -6.52
CA PRO A 25 23.19 9.11 -6.21
C PRO A 25 22.48 8.49 -5.00
N ALA A 26 22.22 7.19 -5.12
CA ALA A 26 22.13 6.20 -4.02
C ALA A 26 21.43 6.60 -2.71
N SER A 27 20.34 7.38 -2.76
CA SER A 27 19.48 7.57 -1.60
C SER A 27 18.22 6.70 -1.72
N GLY A 28 18.06 5.77 -0.78
CA GLY A 28 16.86 4.96 -0.63
C GLY A 28 16.77 3.70 -1.50
N TYR A 29 15.57 3.13 -1.54
CA TYR A 29 15.31 1.78 -2.07
C TYR A 29 15.15 1.69 -3.60
N ARG A 30 15.38 2.80 -4.31
CA ARG A 30 15.20 2.93 -5.76
C ARG A 30 16.13 2.02 -6.58
N PHE A 31 17.29 1.66 -6.03
CA PHE A 31 18.25 0.74 -6.66
C PHE A 31 18.04 -0.73 -6.28
N SER A 32 16.98 -1.04 -5.52
CA SER A 32 16.60 -2.45 -5.34
C SER A 32 16.09 -3.02 -6.65
N THR A 33 16.52 -4.24 -6.98
CA THR A 33 16.02 -4.99 -8.15
C THR A 33 14.48 -5.07 -8.16
N ALA A 34 13.89 -5.16 -6.96
CA ALA A 34 12.45 -5.16 -6.76
C ALA A 34 11.77 -3.83 -7.18
N TYR A 35 12.38 -2.68 -6.90
CA TYR A 35 11.85 -1.38 -7.35
C TYR A 35 11.90 -1.25 -8.87
N GLY A 36 13.00 -1.64 -9.50
CA GLY A 36 13.10 -1.67 -10.97
C GLY A 36 12.05 -2.59 -11.60
N THR A 37 11.78 -3.74 -10.98
CA THR A 37 10.74 -4.68 -11.43
C THR A 37 9.34 -4.07 -11.32
N LEU A 38 9.05 -3.35 -10.22
CA LEU A 38 7.80 -2.61 -10.06
C LEU A 38 7.65 -1.56 -11.17
N GLU A 39 8.67 -0.75 -11.44
CA GLU A 39 8.61 0.28 -12.49
C GLU A 39 8.39 -0.32 -13.87
N TYR A 40 9.06 -1.42 -14.19
CA TYR A 40 8.84 -2.13 -15.44
C TYR A 40 7.37 -2.59 -15.56
N LYS A 41 6.84 -3.22 -14.51
CA LYS A 41 5.44 -3.69 -14.49
C LYS A 41 4.44 -2.55 -14.63
N LEU A 42 4.61 -1.46 -13.89
CA LEU A 42 3.73 -0.28 -13.98
C LEU A 42 3.67 0.34 -15.39
N ASN A 43 4.66 0.07 -16.25
CA ASN A 43 4.69 0.53 -17.63
C ASN A 43 4.31 -0.55 -18.65
N THR A 44 4.07 -1.79 -18.23
CA THR A 44 3.85 -2.95 -19.12
C THR A 44 2.60 -3.78 -18.79
N LEU A 45 1.79 -3.36 -17.82
CA LEU A 45 0.52 -4.02 -17.48
C LEU A 45 -0.43 -4.12 -18.67
N LEU A 46 -1.13 -5.25 -18.76
CA LEU A 46 -2.25 -5.42 -19.69
C LEU A 46 -3.46 -4.60 -19.23
N PRO A 47 -4.36 -4.19 -20.16
CA PRO A 47 -5.55 -3.40 -19.81
C PRO A 47 -6.43 -4.02 -18.70
N ASP A 48 -6.58 -5.34 -18.69
CA ASP A 48 -7.38 -6.05 -17.68
C ASP A 48 -6.70 -6.07 -16.31
N GLU A 49 -5.36 -6.14 -16.29
CA GLU A 49 -4.58 -6.06 -15.06
C GLU A 49 -4.61 -4.64 -14.49
N GLU A 50 -4.56 -3.61 -15.35
CA GLU A 50 -4.74 -2.21 -14.95
C GLU A 50 -6.15 -1.98 -14.36
N SER A 51 -7.18 -2.55 -15.00
CA SER A 51 -8.56 -2.48 -14.51
C SER A 51 -8.67 -3.11 -13.13
N THR A 52 -8.08 -4.29 -12.93
CA THR A 52 -8.04 -4.96 -11.63
C THR A 52 -7.29 -4.12 -10.60
N LEU A 53 -6.11 -3.60 -10.95
CA LEU A 53 -5.30 -2.76 -10.06
C LEU A 53 -6.07 -1.52 -9.58
N ARG A 54 -6.78 -0.85 -10.49
CA ARG A 54 -7.59 0.33 -10.18
C ARG A 54 -8.80 -0.03 -9.31
N THR A 55 -9.64 -0.92 -9.80
CA THR A 55 -10.97 -1.19 -9.23
C THR A 55 -10.87 -1.99 -7.94
N VAL A 56 -9.96 -2.96 -7.88
CA VAL A 56 -9.84 -3.86 -6.73
C VAL A 56 -8.93 -3.27 -5.66
N PHE A 57 -7.75 -2.79 -6.05
CA PHE A 57 -6.71 -2.39 -5.12
C PHE A 57 -6.73 -0.89 -4.81
N LEU A 58 -6.51 -0.03 -5.79
CA LEU A 58 -6.34 1.41 -5.54
C LEU A 58 -7.58 2.05 -4.92
N THR A 59 -8.77 1.74 -5.40
CA THR A 59 -10.02 2.25 -4.81
C THR A 59 -10.13 1.89 -3.33
N ARG A 60 -9.97 0.60 -2.99
CA ARG A 60 -10.11 0.14 -1.60
C ARG A 60 -8.98 0.63 -0.70
N LEU A 61 -7.74 0.70 -1.20
CA LEU A 61 -6.61 1.20 -0.44
C LEU A 61 -6.77 2.69 -0.08
N ARG A 62 -7.28 3.51 -1.00
CA ARG A 62 -7.61 4.91 -0.73
C ARG A 62 -8.68 5.02 0.36
N THR A 63 -9.75 4.23 0.26
CA THR A 63 -10.81 4.19 1.30
C THR A 63 -10.26 3.77 2.66
N LEU A 64 -9.50 2.67 2.72
CA LEU A 64 -8.91 2.17 3.97
C LEU A 64 -7.93 3.16 4.60
N GLU A 65 -7.18 3.90 3.78
CA GLU A 65 -6.29 4.96 4.25
C GLU A 65 -7.06 6.13 4.88
N THR A 66 -8.11 6.60 4.22
CA THR A 66 -9.02 7.64 4.76
C THR A 66 -9.67 7.16 6.06
N ASP A 67 -10.21 5.94 6.06
CA ASP A 67 -10.87 5.34 7.23
C ASP A 67 -9.92 5.15 8.42
N LEU A 68 -8.63 4.90 8.16
CA LEU A 68 -7.63 4.77 9.21
C LEU A 68 -7.39 6.09 9.94
N VAL A 69 -7.32 7.20 9.20
CA VAL A 69 -7.00 8.53 9.75
C VAL A 69 -8.26 9.22 10.27
N ASP A 70 -9.28 9.40 9.43
CA ASP A 70 -10.38 10.32 9.72
C ASP A 70 -11.36 9.74 10.74
N GLN A 71 -11.80 8.50 10.54
CA GLN A 71 -12.78 7.87 11.43
C GLN A 71 -12.18 7.51 12.79
N THR A 72 -10.91 7.07 12.83
CA THR A 72 -10.24 6.85 14.12
C THR A 72 -10.13 8.16 14.89
N THR A 73 -9.80 9.27 14.22
CA THR A 73 -9.64 10.56 14.91
C THR A 73 -10.92 11.03 15.56
N GLN A 74 -12.08 10.81 14.92
CA GLN A 74 -13.39 11.20 15.46
C GLN A 74 -13.78 10.44 16.75
N ASN A 75 -13.24 9.24 16.95
CA ASN A 75 -13.63 8.34 18.05
C ASN A 75 -12.58 8.28 19.18
N LEU A 76 -11.48 9.05 19.10
CA LEU A 76 -10.41 9.04 20.11
C LEU A 76 -10.87 9.51 21.50
N ASP A 77 -11.85 10.42 21.55
CA ASP A 77 -12.23 11.11 22.79
C ASP A 77 -13.45 10.50 23.51
N THR A 78 -14.12 9.50 22.91
CA THR A 78 -15.39 8.95 23.44
C THR A 78 -15.32 7.42 23.62
N ASP A 79 -15.17 6.96 24.85
CA ASP A 79 -15.10 5.51 25.17
C ASP A 79 -16.50 4.84 25.17
N GLN A 80 -17.56 5.61 25.45
CA GLN A 80 -18.95 5.14 25.46
C GLN A 80 -19.92 6.27 25.08
N ALA A 81 -20.85 5.99 24.18
CA ALA A 81 -21.95 6.89 23.82
C ALA A 81 -23.29 6.16 23.96
N ALA A 82 -24.01 6.45 25.05
CA ALA A 82 -25.24 5.72 25.43
C ALA A 82 -25.01 4.20 25.52
N VAL A 83 -25.72 3.40 24.70
CA VAL A 83 -25.60 1.93 24.68
C VAL A 83 -24.45 1.46 23.79
N TRP A 84 -23.82 2.35 23.01
CA TRP A 84 -22.73 2.01 22.11
C TRP A 84 -21.38 2.01 22.83
N VAL A 85 -20.66 0.90 22.71
CA VAL A 85 -19.32 0.70 23.28
C VAL A 85 -18.29 0.79 22.17
N HIS A 86 -17.25 1.62 22.37
CA HIS A 86 -16.18 1.77 21.40
C HIS A 86 -15.28 0.52 21.35
N ASN A 87 -14.89 0.09 20.14
CA ASN A 87 -13.86 -0.94 19.98
C ASN A 87 -12.48 -0.32 20.20
N LYS A 88 -11.91 -0.52 21.40
CA LYS A 88 -10.58 -0.02 21.79
C LYS A 88 -9.44 -0.47 20.86
N ASN A 89 -9.66 -1.53 20.08
CA ASN A 89 -8.69 -2.05 19.12
C ASN A 89 -8.93 -1.59 17.68
N GLU A 90 -9.95 -0.77 17.42
CA GLU A 90 -10.39 -0.39 16.08
C GLU A 90 -9.25 0.14 15.20
N HIS A 91 -8.44 1.07 15.72
CA HIS A 91 -7.30 1.61 14.97
C HIS A 91 -6.28 0.52 14.61
N ARG A 92 -5.98 -0.39 15.54
CA ARG A 92 -5.03 -1.50 15.31
C ARG A 92 -5.57 -2.44 14.25
N ASP A 93 -6.85 -2.80 14.34
CA ASP A 93 -7.48 -3.78 13.44
C ASP A 93 -7.64 -3.19 12.02
N ARG A 94 -8.02 -1.91 11.91
CA ARG A 94 -8.03 -1.16 10.64
C ARG A 94 -6.63 -1.05 10.03
N ARG A 95 -5.61 -0.76 10.84
CA ARG A 95 -4.22 -0.73 10.38
C ARG A 95 -3.79 -2.11 9.87
N ALA A 96 -4.13 -3.19 10.56
CA ALA A 96 -3.82 -4.54 10.12
C ALA A 96 -4.47 -4.85 8.76
N LEU A 97 -5.77 -4.52 8.59
CA LEU A 97 -6.49 -4.67 7.32
C LEU A 97 -5.83 -3.88 6.19
N PHE A 98 -5.45 -2.62 6.44
CA PHE A 98 -4.76 -1.79 5.45
C PHE A 98 -3.40 -2.39 5.03
N PHE A 99 -2.60 -2.85 5.99
CA PHE A 99 -1.30 -3.46 5.69
C PHE A 99 -1.41 -4.83 5.03
N ASP A 100 -2.46 -5.59 5.30
CA ASP A 100 -2.75 -6.86 4.62
C ASP A 100 -3.10 -6.61 3.15
N PHE A 101 -4.03 -5.70 2.88
CA PHE A 101 -4.47 -5.40 1.53
C PHE A 101 -3.33 -4.82 0.65
N ARG A 102 -2.42 -4.04 1.24
CA ARG A 102 -1.19 -3.59 0.59
C ARG A 102 -0.29 -4.76 0.17
N ARG A 103 -0.17 -5.80 1.01
CA ARG A 103 0.61 -7.01 0.68
C ARG A 103 -0.06 -7.85 -0.40
N GLN A 104 -1.39 -7.95 -0.39
CA GLN A 104 -2.14 -8.61 -1.47
C GLN A 104 -1.89 -7.90 -2.81
N MET A 105 -1.84 -6.57 -2.83
CA MET A 105 -1.48 -5.80 -4.03
C MET A 105 -0.05 -6.10 -4.51
N CYS A 106 0.93 -6.16 -3.59
CA CYS A 106 2.30 -6.60 -3.93
C CYS A 106 2.31 -8.01 -4.53
N GLY A 107 1.53 -8.93 -3.96
CA GLY A 107 1.36 -10.30 -4.48
C GLY A 107 0.77 -10.33 -5.89
N PHE A 108 -0.28 -9.53 -6.14
CA PHE A 108 -0.87 -9.38 -7.48
C PHE A 108 0.15 -8.85 -8.50
N LEU A 109 0.94 -7.85 -8.12
CA LEU A 109 2.00 -7.32 -8.97
C LEU A 109 3.19 -8.29 -9.09
N GLY A 110 3.27 -9.34 -8.27
CA GLY A 110 4.39 -10.28 -8.26
C GLY A 110 5.70 -9.63 -7.84
N ILE A 111 5.65 -8.68 -6.91
CA ILE A 111 6.83 -8.03 -6.32
C ILE A 111 6.87 -8.28 -4.81
N PRO A 112 8.05 -8.37 -4.19
CA PRO A 112 8.12 -8.44 -2.75
C PRO A 112 7.57 -7.14 -2.13
N PRO A 113 7.04 -7.18 -0.89
CA PRO A 113 6.68 -5.96 -0.17
C PRO A 113 7.89 -5.04 -0.02
N GLY A 114 7.68 -3.75 -0.26
CA GLY A 114 8.71 -2.75 -0.06
C GLY A 114 9.11 -2.62 1.43
N PRO A 115 10.30 -2.10 1.72
CA PRO A 115 10.85 -1.99 3.07
C PRO A 115 9.94 -1.27 4.08
N ASN A 116 9.14 -0.29 3.64
CA ASN A 116 8.21 0.43 4.52
C ASN A 116 6.99 -0.40 4.95
N LEU A 117 6.76 -1.58 4.36
CA LEU A 117 5.78 -2.54 4.83
C LEU A 117 6.31 -3.42 5.98
N GLY A 118 7.62 -3.37 6.26
CA GLY A 118 8.29 -4.20 7.24
C GLY A 118 8.40 -5.67 6.81
N LYS A 119 9.13 -6.47 7.61
CA LYS A 119 9.19 -7.93 7.44
C LYS A 119 7.81 -8.53 7.76
N GLY A 120 6.92 -8.58 6.76
CA GLY A 120 5.80 -9.53 6.82
C GLY A 120 6.40 -10.93 6.85
N GLY A 121 5.88 -11.83 7.69
CA GLY A 121 6.48 -13.13 8.04
C GLY A 121 6.66 -14.15 6.91
N GLY A 122 6.79 -13.74 5.65
CA GLY A 122 7.15 -14.59 4.52
C GLY A 122 8.53 -14.18 4.00
N MET A 123 9.56 -14.87 4.47
CA MET A 123 10.87 -14.87 3.82
C MET A 123 10.74 -15.70 2.55
N THR A 124 10.60 -15.06 1.39
CA THR A 124 10.68 -15.78 0.10
C THR A 124 12.16 -16.08 -0.16
N VAL A 125 12.55 -17.34 0.07
CA VAL A 125 13.82 -17.85 -0.44
C VAL A 125 13.64 -18.03 -1.94
N VAL A 126 14.36 -17.22 -2.72
CA VAL A 126 14.53 -17.44 -4.14
C VAL A 126 15.71 -18.41 -4.26
N VAL A 127 15.43 -19.67 -4.59
CA VAL A 127 16.46 -20.66 -4.95
C VAL A 127 16.72 -20.57 -6.44
#